data_AF-A0A9P6IWX8-F1
#
_entry.id   AF-A0A9P6IWX8-F1
#
_cell.length_a   1.000
_cell.length_b   1.000
_cell.length_c   1.000
_cell.angle_alpha   90.00
_cell.angle_beta   90.00
_cell.angle_gamma   90.00
#
_symmetry.space_group_name_H-M   'P 1'
#
loop_
_entity.id
_entity.type
_entity.pdbx_description
1 polymer ?
#
loop_
_entity_poly.entity_id
_entity_poly.type
_entity_poly.pdbx_seq_one_letter_code
_entity_poly.pdbx_strand_id
1 'polypeptide(L)'
;MVDMPVDPMEPPKHQHKKVPRGPPSPPPPVLHSPPRKVTAKEQAEWVIPPCISNWKNAKGFTIPLDKRLAADGRGLQEVKINDKFAKVAEALALASRHAQEEVRQRALMQQKVAQKEKEAKEQSLRALAQRARDERAGIVSLEGGPAAKSSGHDSGSESGSDSDSDDDEAKQRAARERDALRKERQQEREKDLRMSRMGAEQKAKAMARTEGRDISEKVALGLAKPTQSKDSMYDSRLFNQSSGLDSGFKDDEAYSVYDKPMFMHSGSSIYRPKRSGDGGDDDVGNEDDVTRALASDRFGGAGISARGFKGTEGGRSTQREGPVAFEKEDDIFGLDKFNKVDVSKKRAGLEHSSTQEGKRKKE
;
A
#
# COMPACT_ATOMS: atom_id res chain seq x y z
N MET A 1 -54.37 -9.71 90.69
CA MET A 1 -53.02 -9.11 90.59
C MET A 1 -53.16 -7.73 89.99
N VAL A 2 -52.24 -6.81 90.31
CA VAL A 2 -52.07 -5.54 89.60
C VAL A 2 -50.76 -5.67 88.81
N ASP A 3 -50.76 -5.28 87.55
CA ASP A 3 -49.55 -5.35 86.72
C ASP A 3 -48.49 -4.37 87.23
N MET A 4 -47.22 -4.79 87.17
CA MET A 4 -46.10 -3.98 87.65
C MET A 4 -45.90 -2.77 86.73
N PRO A 5 -45.85 -1.52 87.26
CA PRO A 5 -45.58 -0.35 86.44
C PRO A 5 -44.26 -0.49 85.68
N VAL A 6 -44.30 -0.25 84.37
CA VAL A 6 -43.14 -0.38 83.47
C VAL A 6 -42.53 1.00 83.23
N ASP A 7 -41.20 1.10 83.33
CA ASP A 7 -40.46 2.34 83.07
C ASP A 7 -40.45 2.66 81.56
N PRO A 8 -40.93 3.85 81.14
CA PRO A 8 -41.00 4.23 79.72
C PRO A 8 -39.62 4.45 79.05
N MET A 9 -38.53 4.52 79.81
CA MET A 9 -37.17 4.76 79.31
C MET A 9 -36.26 3.53 79.39
N GLU A 10 -36.79 2.37 79.81
CA GLU A 10 -35.99 1.15 79.96
C GLU A 10 -35.65 0.48 78.61
N PRO A 11 -34.37 0.14 78.34
CA PRO A 11 -33.97 -0.44 77.06
C PRO A 11 -34.48 -1.89 76.88
N PRO A 12 -34.59 -2.39 75.63
CA PRO A 12 -35.08 -3.74 75.35
C PRO A 12 -34.26 -4.84 76.07
N LYS A 13 -34.91 -5.55 76.99
CA LYS A 13 -34.27 -6.53 77.89
C LYS A 13 -33.70 -7.79 77.22
N HIS A 14 -34.10 -8.09 75.99
CA HIS A 14 -33.80 -9.37 75.35
C HIS A 14 -33.38 -9.20 73.88
N GLN A 15 -32.38 -9.97 73.46
CA GLN A 15 -31.95 -10.04 72.05
C GLN A 15 -32.74 -11.10 71.28
N HIS A 16 -33.17 -10.79 70.06
CA HIS A 16 -33.91 -11.73 69.22
C HIS A 16 -32.97 -12.72 68.52
N LYS A 17 -33.06 -14.01 68.86
CA LYS A 17 -32.38 -15.10 68.14
C LYS A 17 -33.34 -15.77 67.16
N LYS A 18 -32.99 -15.82 65.87
CA LYS A 18 -33.75 -16.58 64.86
C LYS A 18 -33.54 -18.08 65.08
N VAL A 19 -34.63 -18.79 65.39
CA VAL A 19 -34.70 -20.25 65.49
C VAL A 19 -35.13 -20.80 64.11
N PRO A 20 -34.62 -21.96 63.65
CA PRO A 20 -35.17 -22.62 62.46
C PRO A 20 -36.67 -22.86 62.60
N ARG A 21 -37.40 -22.90 61.48
CA ARG A 21 -38.84 -23.22 61.50
C ARG A 21 -39.05 -24.59 62.13
N GLY A 22 -40.03 -24.68 63.03
CA GLY A 22 -40.47 -25.95 63.61
C GLY A 22 -41.01 -26.92 62.55
N PRO A 23 -41.22 -28.19 62.92
CA PRO A 23 -41.78 -29.17 62.00
C PRO A 23 -43.15 -28.69 61.47
N PRO A 24 -43.46 -28.93 60.18
CA PRO A 24 -44.80 -28.66 59.67
C PRO A 24 -45.82 -29.57 60.37
N SER A 25 -47.09 -29.16 60.34
CA SER A 25 -48.22 -30.06 60.61
C SER A 25 -48.10 -31.36 59.77
N PRO A 26 -48.61 -32.51 60.26
CA PRO A 26 -48.61 -33.74 59.46
C PRO A 26 -49.22 -33.47 58.08
N PRO A 27 -48.62 -33.98 56.99
CA PRO A 27 -49.08 -33.69 55.64
C PRO A 27 -50.51 -34.22 55.44
N PRO A 28 -51.42 -33.41 54.86
CA PRO A 28 -52.79 -33.85 54.62
C PRO A 28 -52.81 -35.00 53.59
N PRO A 29 -53.80 -35.91 53.66
CA PRO A 29 -53.92 -37.01 52.73
C PRO A 29 -54.17 -36.51 51.30
N VAL A 30 -53.37 -37.00 50.36
CA VAL A 30 -53.42 -36.58 48.94
C VAL A 30 -54.41 -37.46 48.18
N LEU A 31 -55.64 -36.97 48.02
CA LEU A 31 -56.76 -37.68 47.39
C LEU A 31 -56.75 -37.56 45.85
N HIS A 32 -55.68 -38.05 45.20
CA HIS A 32 -55.61 -38.14 43.75
C HIS A 32 -56.43 -39.31 43.19
N SER A 33 -56.90 -39.17 41.94
CA SER A 33 -57.42 -40.31 41.17
C SER A 33 -56.32 -41.35 40.94
N PRO A 34 -56.66 -42.64 40.73
CA PRO A 34 -55.69 -43.68 40.40
C PRO A 34 -54.76 -43.26 39.24
N PRO A 35 -53.45 -43.58 39.30
CA PRO A 35 -52.47 -43.10 38.33
C PRO A 35 -52.79 -43.64 36.94
N ARG A 36 -52.97 -42.73 35.98
CA ARG A 36 -53.11 -43.08 34.56
C ARG A 36 -51.74 -43.55 34.03
N LYS A 37 -51.74 -44.64 33.26
CA LYS A 37 -50.51 -45.11 32.61
C LYS A 37 -50.16 -44.18 31.46
N VAL A 38 -49.04 -43.46 31.58
CA VAL A 38 -48.45 -42.65 30.51
C VAL A 38 -48.10 -43.56 29.34
N THR A 39 -48.36 -43.13 28.11
CA THR A 39 -47.98 -43.93 26.93
C THR A 39 -46.51 -43.71 26.58
N ALA A 40 -45.83 -44.73 26.04
CA ALA A 40 -44.42 -44.60 25.64
C ALA A 40 -44.19 -43.52 24.56
N LYS A 41 -45.22 -43.22 23.74
CA LYS A 41 -45.17 -42.13 22.74
C LYS A 41 -45.22 -40.76 23.39
N GLU A 42 -46.20 -40.55 24.26
CA GLU A 42 -46.33 -39.33 25.08
C GLU A 42 -45.04 -39.08 25.87
N GLN A 43 -44.50 -40.09 26.55
CA GLN A 43 -43.24 -39.94 27.27
C GLN A 43 -42.07 -39.53 26.36
N ALA A 44 -42.00 -40.02 25.12
CA ALA A 44 -40.98 -39.66 24.15
C ALA A 44 -41.14 -38.24 23.58
N GLU A 45 -42.37 -37.81 23.31
CA GLU A 45 -42.70 -36.45 22.85
C GLU A 45 -42.34 -35.38 23.91
N TRP A 46 -42.45 -35.73 25.20
CA TRP A 46 -42.07 -34.86 26.32
C TRP A 46 -40.57 -34.95 26.71
N VAL A 47 -39.71 -35.62 25.92
CA VAL A 47 -38.25 -35.60 26.14
C VAL A 47 -37.68 -34.26 25.65
N ILE A 48 -37.44 -33.35 26.61
CA ILE A 48 -36.81 -32.05 26.35
C ILE A 48 -35.34 -32.24 25.95
N PRO A 49 -34.89 -31.75 24.77
CA PRO A 49 -33.48 -31.83 24.36
C PRO A 49 -32.55 -31.04 25.29
N PRO A 50 -31.28 -31.47 25.48
CA PRO A 50 -30.33 -30.77 26.33
C PRO A 50 -29.95 -29.40 25.77
N CYS A 51 -29.95 -28.38 26.63
CA CYS A 51 -29.55 -27.01 26.28
C CYS A 51 -28.04 -26.91 26.02
N ILE A 52 -27.63 -27.02 24.76
CA ILE A 52 -26.24 -26.76 24.33
C ILE A 52 -26.13 -25.28 23.95
N SER A 53 -25.31 -24.52 24.67
CA SER A 53 -25.14 -23.09 24.44
C SER A 53 -23.80 -22.77 23.77
N ASN A 54 -23.81 -21.79 22.86
CA ASN A 54 -22.61 -21.29 22.20
C ASN A 54 -21.73 -20.38 23.07
N TRP A 55 -22.22 -19.97 24.25
CA TRP A 55 -21.53 -19.01 25.14
C TRP A 55 -21.03 -19.59 26.46
N LYS A 56 -21.69 -20.62 27.01
CA LYS A 56 -21.43 -21.13 28.37
C LYS A 56 -21.31 -22.64 28.38
N ASN A 57 -20.22 -23.12 28.98
CA ASN A 57 -19.96 -24.53 29.26
C ASN A 57 -19.41 -24.67 30.69
N ALA A 58 -20.26 -24.44 31.69
CA ALA A 58 -19.84 -24.33 33.09
C ALA A 58 -19.19 -25.61 33.66
N LYS A 59 -19.48 -26.77 33.07
CA LYS A 59 -18.91 -28.08 33.46
C LYS A 59 -17.82 -28.58 32.50
N GLY A 60 -17.42 -27.78 31.51
CA GLY A 60 -16.32 -28.12 30.59
C GLY A 60 -16.59 -29.34 29.68
N PHE A 61 -17.85 -29.68 29.38
CA PHE A 61 -18.18 -30.84 28.56
C PHE A 61 -17.57 -30.78 27.15
N THR A 62 -17.00 -31.89 26.69
CA THR A 62 -16.55 -32.08 25.30
C THR A 62 -17.75 -32.34 24.41
N ILE A 63 -18.25 -31.29 23.76
CA ILE A 63 -19.44 -31.33 22.89
C ILE A 63 -18.97 -31.24 21.42
N PRO A 64 -19.37 -32.20 20.55
CA PRO A 64 -18.97 -32.21 19.13
C PRO A 64 -19.57 -31.03 18.35
N LEU A 65 -18.95 -30.72 17.21
CA LEU A 65 -19.27 -29.51 16.43
C LEU A 65 -20.70 -29.51 15.88
N ASP A 66 -21.20 -30.65 15.41
CA ASP A 66 -22.57 -30.80 14.91
C ASP A 66 -23.60 -30.37 15.97
N LYS A 67 -23.44 -30.78 17.22
CA LYS A 67 -24.36 -30.44 18.32
C LYS A 67 -24.22 -28.99 18.81
N ARG A 68 -23.09 -28.33 18.57
CA ARG A 68 -22.92 -26.89 18.82
C ARG A 68 -23.56 -26.04 17.71
N LEU A 69 -23.34 -26.42 16.45
CA LEU A 69 -23.86 -25.68 15.29
C LEU A 69 -25.32 -26.01 14.96
N ALA A 70 -25.90 -27.11 15.47
CA ALA A 70 -27.28 -27.51 15.20
C ALA A 70 -28.34 -26.44 15.54
N ALA A 71 -28.06 -25.56 16.51
CA ALA A 71 -28.95 -24.46 16.90
C ALA A 71 -28.63 -23.13 16.18
N ASP A 72 -27.60 -23.08 15.32
CA ASP A 72 -27.21 -21.87 14.61
C ASP A 72 -28.07 -21.68 13.36
N GLY A 73 -29.22 -21.03 13.54
CA GLY A 73 -30.24 -20.78 12.49
C GLY A 73 -29.74 -20.01 11.25
N ARG A 74 -28.47 -19.58 11.21
CA ARG A 74 -27.80 -19.08 10.00
C ARG A 74 -27.88 -20.06 8.83
N GLY A 75 -27.80 -21.36 9.10
CA GLY A 75 -27.95 -22.39 8.06
C GLY A 75 -29.38 -22.56 7.53
N LEU A 76 -30.38 -21.99 8.21
CA LEU A 76 -31.80 -22.02 7.82
C LEU A 76 -32.22 -20.77 7.03
N GLN A 77 -31.39 -19.71 7.01
CA GLN A 77 -31.71 -18.46 6.33
C GLN A 77 -31.27 -18.49 4.86
N GLU A 78 -32.22 -18.73 3.96
CA GLU A 78 -32.03 -18.52 2.53
C GLU A 78 -31.86 -17.02 2.23
N VAL A 79 -30.62 -16.58 1.95
CA VAL A 79 -30.33 -15.18 1.59
C VAL A 79 -30.84 -14.90 0.17
N LYS A 80 -32.03 -14.30 0.08
CA LYS A 80 -32.67 -13.89 -1.19
C LYS A 80 -32.41 -12.41 -1.46
N ILE A 81 -31.94 -12.10 -2.67
CA ILE A 81 -31.66 -10.75 -3.14
C ILE A 81 -32.90 -10.18 -3.86
N ASN A 82 -33.12 -8.87 -3.74
CA ASN A 82 -34.27 -8.17 -4.32
C ASN A 82 -33.93 -7.55 -5.69
N ASP A 83 -34.76 -7.77 -6.71
CA ASP A 83 -34.59 -7.23 -8.07
C ASP A 83 -34.44 -5.70 -8.13
N LYS A 84 -34.91 -4.97 -7.12
CA LYS A 84 -34.68 -3.52 -6.98
C LYS A 84 -33.19 -3.15 -7.01
N PHE A 85 -32.29 -4.02 -6.53
CA PHE A 85 -30.84 -3.79 -6.59
C PHE A 85 -30.33 -3.76 -8.04
N ALA A 86 -30.83 -4.64 -8.91
CA ALA A 86 -30.50 -4.62 -10.33
C ALA A 86 -30.99 -3.32 -11.00
N LYS A 87 -32.24 -2.92 -10.75
CA LYS A 87 -32.83 -1.67 -11.27
C LYS A 87 -32.04 -0.42 -10.85
N VAL A 88 -31.54 -0.38 -9.62
CA VAL A 88 -30.69 0.73 -9.13
C VAL A 88 -29.32 0.70 -9.80
N ALA A 89 -28.70 -0.47 -9.95
CA ALA A 89 -27.40 -0.61 -10.63
C ALA A 89 -27.48 -0.17 -12.11
N GLU A 90 -28.53 -0.58 -12.83
CA GLU A 90 -28.79 -0.16 -14.21
C GLU A 90 -29.04 1.34 -14.31
N ALA A 91 -29.88 1.91 -13.43
CA ALA A 91 -30.16 3.34 -13.41
C ALA A 91 -28.89 4.18 -13.17
N LEU A 92 -28.01 3.75 -12.26
CA LEU A 92 -26.73 4.41 -12.01
C LEU A 92 -25.76 4.27 -13.19
N ALA A 93 -25.71 3.11 -13.86
CA ALA A 93 -24.88 2.91 -15.04
C ALA A 93 -25.33 3.81 -16.22
N LEU A 94 -26.65 3.91 -16.45
CA LEU A 94 -27.22 4.80 -17.46
C LEU A 94 -26.98 6.27 -17.13
N ALA A 95 -27.18 6.69 -15.87
CA ALA A 95 -26.90 8.06 -15.43
C ALA A 95 -25.41 8.42 -15.57
N SER A 96 -24.51 7.50 -15.22
CA SER A 96 -23.06 7.69 -15.38
C SER A 96 -22.68 7.87 -16.85
N ARG A 97 -23.22 7.02 -17.74
CA ARG A 97 -23.00 7.14 -19.19
C ARG A 97 -23.51 8.47 -19.74
N HIS A 98 -24.72 8.88 -19.37
CA HIS A 98 -25.29 10.17 -19.80
C HIS A 98 -24.43 11.35 -19.35
N ALA A 99 -24.00 11.37 -18.08
CA ALA A 99 -23.12 12.41 -17.55
C ALA A 99 -21.76 12.47 -18.29
N GLN A 100 -21.18 11.33 -18.65
CA GLN A 100 -19.95 11.28 -19.45
C GLN A 100 -20.15 11.79 -20.88
N GLU A 101 -21.27 11.42 -21.52
CA GLU A 101 -21.62 11.90 -22.87
C GLU A 101 -21.85 13.43 -22.86
N GLU A 102 -22.55 13.98 -21.86
CA GLU A 102 -22.69 15.43 -21.68
C GLU A 102 -21.35 16.14 -21.47
N VAL A 103 -20.51 15.65 -20.56
CA VAL A 103 -19.18 16.25 -20.27
C VAL A 103 -18.31 16.23 -21.53
N ARG A 104 -18.34 15.13 -22.31
CA ARG A 104 -17.63 15.02 -23.58
C ARG A 104 -18.16 16.02 -24.63
N GLN A 105 -19.47 16.19 -24.74
CA GLN A 105 -20.07 17.17 -25.65
C GLN A 105 -19.70 18.61 -25.26
N ARG A 106 -19.76 18.95 -23.96
CA ARG A 106 -19.33 20.26 -23.43
C ARG A 106 -17.85 20.52 -23.71
N ALA A 107 -16.98 19.55 -23.47
CA ALA A 107 -15.54 19.65 -23.76
C ALA A 107 -15.25 19.87 -25.25
N LEU A 108 -15.91 19.12 -26.15
CA LEU A 108 -15.79 19.31 -27.60
C LEU A 108 -16.32 20.68 -28.07
N MET A 109 -17.40 21.18 -27.44
CA MET A 109 -17.93 22.52 -27.72
C MET A 109 -16.94 23.61 -27.29
N GLN A 110 -16.41 23.53 -26.06
CA GLN A 110 -15.39 24.45 -25.55
C GLN A 110 -14.13 24.43 -26.41
N GLN A 111 -13.67 23.27 -26.86
CA GLN A 111 -12.53 23.15 -27.78
C GLN A 111 -12.79 23.87 -29.11
N LYS A 112 -13.99 23.71 -29.71
CA LYS A 112 -14.38 24.41 -30.95
C LYS A 112 -14.49 25.92 -30.77
N VAL A 113 -15.01 26.39 -29.64
CA VAL A 113 -15.06 27.84 -29.31
C VAL A 113 -13.64 28.38 -29.17
N ALA A 114 -12.77 27.71 -28.42
CA ALA A 114 -11.37 28.10 -28.24
C ALA A 114 -10.57 28.08 -29.57
N GLN A 115 -10.89 27.17 -30.50
CA GLN A 115 -10.33 27.17 -31.86
C GLN A 115 -10.78 28.41 -32.65
N LYS A 116 -12.09 28.67 -32.72
CA LYS A 116 -12.63 29.86 -33.40
C LYS A 116 -12.10 31.18 -32.81
N GLU A 117 -11.96 31.26 -31.49
CA GLU A 117 -11.32 32.41 -30.85
C GLU A 117 -9.85 32.58 -31.24
N LYS A 118 -9.08 31.49 -31.37
CA LYS A 118 -7.69 31.55 -31.83
C LYS A 118 -7.61 31.99 -33.29
N GLU A 119 -8.46 31.45 -34.16
CA GLU A 119 -8.56 31.87 -35.57
C GLU A 119 -8.93 33.35 -35.70
N ALA A 120 -9.92 33.83 -34.93
CA ALA A 120 -10.31 35.25 -34.92
C ALA A 120 -9.18 36.15 -34.39
N LYS A 121 -8.44 35.72 -33.36
CA LYS A 121 -7.26 36.43 -32.84
C LYS A 121 -6.14 36.47 -33.89
N GLU A 122 -5.89 35.38 -34.61
CA GLU A 122 -4.91 35.32 -35.69
C GLU A 122 -5.30 36.23 -36.87
N GLN A 123 -6.57 36.22 -37.29
CA GLN A 123 -7.08 37.12 -38.35
C GLN A 123 -6.96 38.60 -37.94
N SER A 124 -7.29 38.94 -36.69
CA SER A 124 -7.14 40.29 -36.15
C SER A 124 -5.68 40.75 -36.17
N LEU A 125 -4.75 39.91 -35.69
CA LEU A 125 -3.31 40.17 -35.73
C LEU A 125 -2.79 40.30 -37.17
N ARG A 126 -3.31 39.49 -38.11
CA ARG A 126 -2.96 39.54 -39.53
C ARG A 126 -3.42 40.84 -40.19
N ALA A 127 -4.65 41.29 -39.91
CA ALA A 127 -5.18 42.55 -40.41
C ALA A 127 -4.41 43.75 -39.82
N LEU A 128 -4.08 43.72 -38.53
CA LEU A 128 -3.22 44.72 -37.87
C LEU A 128 -1.83 44.78 -38.55
N ALA A 129 -1.22 43.62 -38.81
CA ALA A 129 0.09 43.53 -39.46
C ALA A 129 0.07 43.96 -40.94
N GLN A 130 -1.05 43.77 -41.65
CA GLN A 130 -1.24 44.33 -42.99
C GLN A 130 -1.34 45.85 -42.93
N ARG A 131 -2.23 46.40 -42.09
CA ARG A 131 -2.39 47.84 -41.91
C ARG A 131 -1.07 48.53 -41.51
N ALA A 132 -0.30 47.96 -40.60
CA ALA A 132 1.01 48.50 -40.22
C ALA A 132 2.05 48.45 -41.36
N ARG A 133 1.93 47.52 -42.31
CA ARG A 133 2.74 47.51 -43.54
C ARG A 133 2.27 48.56 -44.53
N ASP A 134 0.97 48.76 -44.67
CA ASP A 134 0.38 49.73 -45.59
C ASP A 134 0.68 51.17 -45.12
N GLU A 135 0.56 51.45 -43.82
CA GLU A 135 0.97 52.72 -43.19
C GLU A 135 2.48 52.97 -43.38
N ARG A 136 3.32 51.93 -43.22
CA ARG A 136 4.76 52.03 -43.50
C ARG A 136 5.04 52.25 -45.00
N ALA A 137 4.30 51.63 -45.91
CA ALA A 137 4.42 51.80 -47.35
C ALA A 137 3.98 53.19 -47.83
N GLY A 138 2.95 53.76 -47.20
CA GLY A 138 2.51 55.15 -47.40
C GLY A 138 3.60 56.15 -47.04
N ILE A 139 4.36 55.91 -45.96
CA ILE A 139 5.51 56.74 -45.58
C ILE A 139 6.65 56.67 -46.63
N VAL A 140 6.93 55.50 -47.22
CA VAL A 140 7.94 55.39 -48.31
C VAL A 140 7.47 56.01 -49.64
N SER A 141 6.23 56.48 -49.73
CA SER A 141 5.69 57.13 -50.94
C SER A 141 5.81 58.67 -50.90
N LEU A 142 6.33 59.24 -49.82
CA LEU A 142 6.53 60.70 -49.64
C LEU A 142 8.00 61.14 -49.69
N GLU A 143 8.96 60.21 -49.55
CA GLU A 143 10.39 60.46 -49.77
C GLU A 143 11.04 59.32 -50.58
N GLY A 144 11.09 59.47 -51.91
CA GLY A 144 11.80 58.54 -52.81
C GLY A 144 11.13 58.35 -54.17
N GLY A 145 11.78 58.79 -55.25
CA GLY A 145 11.24 58.81 -56.62
C GLY A 145 11.07 57.44 -57.30
N PRO A 146 10.53 57.42 -58.53
CA PRO A 146 10.01 56.21 -59.17
C PRO A 146 11.09 55.28 -59.73
N ALA A 147 11.21 54.08 -59.17
CA ALA A 147 12.04 53.01 -59.72
C ALA A 147 11.24 52.14 -60.71
N ALA A 148 11.35 52.45 -62.00
CA ALA A 148 10.89 51.57 -63.07
C ALA A 148 12.07 51.12 -63.95
N LYS A 149 12.27 49.79 -64.00
CA LYS A 149 12.86 48.96 -65.07
C LYS A 149 14.15 49.43 -65.79
N SER A 150 15.18 48.57 -65.79
CA SER A 150 15.54 47.79 -66.99
C SER A 150 16.77 46.89 -66.82
N SER A 151 16.92 45.99 -67.80
CA SER A 151 18.08 45.14 -68.10
C SER A 151 19.36 45.92 -68.41
N GLY A 152 20.52 45.33 -68.08
CA GLY A 152 21.82 45.95 -68.37
C GLY A 152 22.28 45.84 -69.83
N HIS A 153 22.84 46.94 -70.32
CA HIS A 153 24.04 47.03 -71.17
C HIS A 153 24.74 48.33 -70.70
N ASP A 154 26.00 48.29 -70.27
CA ASP A 154 27.21 48.36 -71.10
C ASP A 154 27.29 49.59 -72.03
N SER A 155 27.89 50.68 -71.51
CA SER A 155 28.79 51.56 -72.27
C SER A 155 29.56 52.48 -71.32
N GLY A 156 30.87 52.64 -71.56
CA GLY A 156 31.86 53.23 -70.65
C GLY A 156 31.80 54.73 -70.33
N SER A 157 32.92 55.18 -69.74
CA SER A 157 33.41 56.58 -69.64
C SER A 157 32.72 57.53 -68.64
N GLU A 158 33.39 58.50 -67.98
CA GLU A 158 34.71 58.60 -67.31
C GLU A 158 34.69 59.88 -66.44
N SER A 159 35.74 60.16 -65.65
CA SER A 159 35.86 61.29 -64.69
C SER A 159 34.98 61.17 -63.42
N GLY A 160 35.42 61.51 -62.20
CA GLY A 160 36.72 62.06 -61.79
C GLY A 160 36.56 63.21 -60.78
N SER A 161 36.63 62.91 -59.48
CA SER A 161 36.91 63.89 -58.42
C SER A 161 37.23 63.17 -57.10
N ASP A 162 38.42 63.39 -56.58
CA ASP A 162 38.85 63.01 -55.23
C ASP A 162 37.98 63.68 -54.13
N SER A 163 37.78 62.99 -53.00
CA SER A 163 38.20 63.46 -51.66
C SER A 163 37.94 62.40 -50.56
N ASP A 164 38.84 62.40 -49.57
CA ASP A 164 38.72 61.83 -48.21
C ASP A 164 38.74 60.30 -48.00
N SER A 165 39.97 59.83 -47.80
CA SER A 165 40.37 58.56 -47.18
C SER A 165 39.78 58.32 -45.79
N ASP A 166 39.90 57.08 -45.31
CA ASP A 166 39.65 56.56 -43.95
C ASP A 166 38.22 56.10 -43.58
N ASP A 167 37.19 56.42 -44.38
CA ASP A 167 35.81 55.89 -44.15
C ASP A 167 35.43 54.73 -45.12
N ASP A 168 36.25 54.46 -46.14
CA ASP A 168 35.96 53.43 -47.14
C ASP A 168 36.23 51.99 -46.67
N GLU A 169 37.29 51.74 -45.90
CA GLU A 169 37.55 50.38 -45.39
C GLU A 169 36.44 49.91 -44.42
N ALA A 170 35.95 50.81 -43.56
CA ALA A 170 34.85 50.52 -42.64
C ALA A 170 33.54 50.22 -43.41
N LYS A 171 33.20 51.03 -44.42
CA LYS A 171 32.03 50.80 -45.28
C LYS A 171 32.15 49.53 -46.11
N GLN A 172 33.33 49.24 -46.69
CA GLN A 172 33.57 48.00 -47.43
C GLN A 172 33.50 46.78 -46.52
N ARG A 173 34.04 46.85 -45.30
CA ARG A 173 33.96 45.76 -44.31
C ARG A 173 32.51 45.52 -43.87
N ALA A 174 31.77 46.58 -43.54
CA ALA A 174 30.35 46.50 -43.20
C ALA A 174 29.47 46.01 -44.38
N ALA A 175 29.84 46.31 -45.63
CA ALA A 175 29.19 45.77 -46.82
C ALA A 175 29.49 44.26 -46.97
N ARG A 176 30.75 43.85 -46.84
CA ARG A 176 31.17 42.43 -46.88
C ARG A 176 30.52 41.62 -45.74
N GLU A 177 30.40 42.15 -44.53
CA GLU A 177 29.70 41.51 -43.41
C GLU A 177 28.19 41.40 -43.66
N ARG A 178 27.56 42.44 -44.23
CA ARG A 178 26.14 42.41 -44.62
C ARG A 178 25.86 41.40 -45.73
N ASP A 179 26.76 41.27 -46.71
CA ASP A 179 26.64 40.29 -47.78
C ASP A 179 26.99 38.88 -47.32
N ALA A 180 27.92 38.72 -46.37
CA ALA A 180 28.14 37.48 -45.64
C ALA A 180 26.88 37.04 -44.88
N LEU A 181 26.23 37.93 -44.11
CA LEU A 181 24.96 37.66 -43.43
C LEU A 181 23.80 37.32 -44.38
N ARG A 182 23.74 37.97 -45.56
CA ARG A 182 22.77 37.64 -46.61
C ARG A 182 23.03 36.24 -47.19
N LYS A 183 24.29 35.91 -47.45
CA LYS A 183 24.74 34.62 -47.99
C LYS A 183 24.57 33.49 -46.97
N GLU A 184 24.88 33.73 -45.71
CA GLU A 184 24.63 32.82 -44.58
C GLU A 184 23.14 32.54 -44.45
N ARG A 185 22.28 33.57 -44.40
CA ARG A 185 20.81 33.42 -44.36
C ARG A 185 20.22 32.78 -45.63
N GLN A 186 20.91 32.83 -46.76
CA GLN A 186 20.55 32.06 -47.96
C GLN A 186 20.94 30.59 -47.78
N GLN A 187 22.16 30.30 -47.32
CA GLN A 187 22.65 28.95 -47.06
C GLN A 187 21.89 28.26 -45.92
N GLU A 188 21.46 28.97 -44.87
CA GLU A 188 20.58 28.43 -43.83
C GLU A 188 19.24 28.04 -44.41
N ARG A 189 18.57 28.93 -45.17
CA ARG A 189 17.30 28.60 -45.82
C ARG A 189 17.44 27.47 -46.84
N GLU A 190 18.56 27.38 -47.55
CA GLU A 190 18.86 26.27 -48.46
C GLU A 190 19.09 24.96 -47.70
N LYS A 191 19.83 24.99 -46.58
CA LYS A 191 19.99 23.85 -45.66
C LYS A 191 18.65 23.43 -45.07
N ASP A 192 17.80 24.36 -44.63
CA ASP A 192 16.47 24.07 -44.09
C ASP A 192 15.51 23.52 -45.16
N LEU A 193 15.54 24.07 -46.38
CA LEU A 193 14.81 23.51 -47.53
C LEU A 193 15.32 22.10 -47.89
N ARG A 194 16.62 21.84 -47.77
CA ARG A 194 17.21 20.50 -47.96
C ARG A 194 16.83 19.54 -46.82
N MET A 195 16.87 20.00 -45.57
CA MET A 195 16.52 19.22 -44.36
C MET A 195 15.02 18.96 -44.22
N SER A 196 14.16 19.82 -44.79
CA SER A 196 12.71 19.62 -44.87
C SER A 196 12.28 18.82 -46.11
N ARG A 197 13.09 18.82 -47.17
CA ARG A 197 12.95 17.88 -48.30
C ARG A 197 13.52 16.48 -48.01
N MET A 198 14.42 16.34 -47.04
CA MET A 198 14.79 15.01 -46.52
C MET A 198 13.61 14.42 -45.76
N GLY A 199 13.26 13.17 -46.09
CA GLY A 199 12.14 12.46 -45.47
C GLY A 199 12.33 12.29 -43.95
N ALA A 200 11.22 12.08 -43.23
CA ALA A 200 11.20 11.95 -41.77
C ALA A 200 12.24 10.94 -41.23
N GLU A 201 12.45 9.84 -41.95
CA GLU A 201 13.46 8.82 -41.64
C GLU A 201 14.91 9.35 -41.70
N GLN A 202 15.28 10.13 -42.72
CA GLN A 202 16.61 10.72 -42.84
C GLN A 202 16.83 11.82 -41.79
N LYS A 203 15.79 12.60 -41.47
CA LYS A 203 15.82 13.59 -40.39
C LYS A 203 15.97 12.92 -39.02
N ALA A 204 15.24 11.83 -38.76
CA ALA A 204 15.40 11.02 -37.56
C ALA A 204 16.81 10.40 -37.45
N LYS A 205 17.35 9.88 -38.56
CA LYS A 205 18.72 9.34 -38.61
C LYS A 205 19.81 10.39 -38.33
N ALA A 206 19.60 11.63 -38.75
CA ALA A 206 20.48 12.75 -38.41
C ALA A 206 20.39 13.12 -36.92
N MET A 207 19.17 13.21 -36.36
CA MET A 207 18.93 13.49 -34.95
C MET A 207 19.53 12.38 -34.06
N ALA A 208 19.27 11.10 -34.36
CA ALA A 208 19.83 9.96 -33.65
C ALA A 208 21.38 9.95 -33.64
N ARG A 209 22.03 10.38 -34.73
CA ARG A 209 23.49 10.54 -34.83
C ARG A 209 24.05 11.73 -34.01
N THR A 210 23.20 12.65 -33.56
CA THR A 210 23.55 13.68 -32.56
C THR A 210 23.14 13.28 -31.14
N GLU A 211 22.11 12.46 -31.01
CA GLU A 211 21.57 11.97 -29.73
C GLU A 211 22.52 10.97 -29.08
N GLY A 212 23.15 10.08 -29.86
CA GLY A 212 24.18 9.15 -29.40
C GLY A 212 25.59 9.74 -29.21
N ARG A 213 25.76 11.07 -29.17
CA ARG A 213 27.06 11.68 -28.79
C ARG A 213 27.16 11.85 -27.29
N ASP A 214 28.36 11.65 -26.76
CA ASP A 214 28.62 11.83 -25.33
C ASP A 214 28.41 13.27 -24.88
N ILE A 215 28.08 13.43 -23.59
CA ILE A 215 27.69 14.70 -23.00
C ILE A 215 28.83 15.74 -23.11
N SER A 216 30.07 15.28 -23.01
CA SER A 216 31.30 16.07 -23.23
C SER A 216 31.39 16.64 -24.65
N GLU A 217 31.11 15.85 -25.69
CA GLU A 217 31.13 16.32 -27.08
C GLU A 217 30.01 17.32 -27.37
N LYS A 218 28.82 17.11 -26.79
CA LYS A 218 27.68 18.04 -26.90
C LYS A 218 27.97 19.40 -26.25
N VAL A 219 28.74 19.40 -25.16
CA VAL A 219 29.25 20.62 -24.51
C VAL A 219 30.33 21.29 -25.37
N ALA A 220 31.30 20.53 -25.90
CA ALA A 220 32.36 21.06 -26.77
C ALA A 220 31.82 21.66 -28.08
N LEU A 221 30.70 21.15 -28.61
CA LEU A 221 30.00 21.69 -29.78
C LEU A 221 29.06 22.88 -29.46
N GLY A 222 28.96 23.32 -28.20
CA GLY A 222 28.12 24.48 -27.81
C GLY A 222 26.60 24.27 -27.98
N LEU A 223 26.16 23.05 -28.27
CA LEU A 223 24.74 22.72 -28.49
C LEU A 223 23.95 22.68 -27.18
N ALA A 224 24.61 22.34 -26.07
CA ALA A 224 24.03 22.38 -24.73
C ALA A 224 24.15 23.79 -24.13
N LYS A 225 23.13 24.63 -24.32
CA LYS A 225 22.98 25.86 -23.51
C LYS A 225 22.63 25.45 -22.08
N PRO A 226 23.46 25.76 -21.05
CA PRO A 226 23.13 25.43 -19.67
C PRO A 226 21.90 26.22 -19.25
N THR A 227 20.82 25.52 -18.89
CA THR A 227 19.68 26.14 -18.23
C THR A 227 20.14 26.62 -16.86
N GLN A 228 20.00 27.92 -16.57
CA GLN A 228 20.26 28.46 -15.23
C GLN A 228 19.16 28.00 -14.27
N SER A 229 19.27 26.75 -13.80
CA SER A 229 18.36 26.16 -12.84
C SER A 229 18.56 26.82 -11.47
N LYS A 230 17.57 27.59 -11.02
CA LYS A 230 17.56 28.19 -9.68
C LYS A 230 17.59 27.13 -8.55
N ASP A 231 17.27 25.88 -8.89
CA ASP A 231 17.25 24.73 -7.99
C ASP A 231 18.63 24.39 -7.40
N SER A 232 19.73 24.80 -8.04
CA SER A 232 21.09 24.61 -7.47
C SER A 232 21.42 25.54 -6.29
N MET A 233 20.51 26.46 -5.91
CA MET A 233 20.72 27.37 -4.77
C MET A 233 20.28 26.79 -3.41
N TYR A 234 19.68 25.60 -3.38
CA TYR A 234 19.12 25.00 -2.16
C TYR A 234 19.50 23.51 -2.04
N ASP A 235 19.83 23.04 -0.83
CA ASP A 235 20.07 21.61 -0.60
C ASP A 235 18.75 20.84 -0.73
N SER A 236 18.76 19.80 -1.57
CA SER A 236 17.76 18.73 -1.68
C SER A 236 17.16 18.26 -0.33
N ARG A 237 17.97 18.23 0.74
CA ARG A 237 17.56 17.80 2.09
C ARG A 237 16.60 18.77 2.78
N LEU A 238 16.51 20.02 2.33
CA LEU A 238 15.60 21.03 2.88
C LEU A 238 14.16 20.83 2.37
N PHE A 239 14.00 20.42 1.12
CA PHE A 239 12.67 20.25 0.49
C PHE A 239 11.88 19.03 1.03
N ASN A 240 12.57 18.06 1.63
CA ASN A 240 11.96 16.86 2.21
C ASN A 240 11.76 16.95 3.74
N GLN A 241 11.85 18.14 4.33
CA GLN A 241 11.57 18.33 5.76
C GLN A 241 10.07 18.57 5.96
N SER A 242 9.40 17.69 6.70
CA SER A 242 7.98 17.79 7.04
C SER A 242 7.65 18.86 8.11
N SER A 243 8.62 19.74 8.42
CA SER A 243 8.62 20.64 9.58
C SER A 243 7.65 21.83 9.51
N GLY A 244 6.87 21.95 8.43
CA GLY A 244 5.91 23.05 8.24
C GLY A 244 4.42 22.70 8.35
N LEU A 245 4.05 21.40 8.37
CA LEU A 245 2.62 20.99 8.34
C LEU A 245 2.10 20.39 9.65
N ASP A 246 2.97 19.81 10.50
CA ASP A 246 2.55 19.15 11.74
C ASP A 246 2.51 20.08 12.97
N SER A 247 3.13 21.26 12.91
CA SER A 247 3.29 22.18 14.05
C SER A 247 2.15 23.19 14.23
N GLY A 248 1.28 23.38 13.23
CA GLY A 248 0.34 24.53 13.20
C GLY A 248 -1.14 24.21 13.06
N PHE A 249 -1.55 22.94 13.03
CA PHE A 249 -2.96 22.54 12.83
C PHE A 249 -3.38 21.44 13.80
N LYS A 250 -3.34 21.74 15.09
CA LYS A 250 -3.76 20.86 16.19
C LYS A 250 -4.83 21.58 17.02
N ASP A 251 -5.82 20.81 17.46
CA ASP A 251 -6.98 21.27 18.20
C ASP A 251 -6.57 21.82 19.58
N ASP A 252 -7.28 22.84 20.09
CA ASP A 252 -6.95 23.47 21.39
C ASP A 252 -7.13 22.48 22.56
N GLU A 253 -7.93 21.43 22.37
CA GLU A 253 -8.12 20.31 23.30
C GLU A 253 -6.95 19.30 23.29
N ALA A 254 -6.11 19.30 22.24
CA ALA A 254 -5.00 18.36 22.07
C ALA A 254 -3.72 18.90 22.71
N TYR A 255 -3.41 18.46 23.94
CA TYR A 255 -2.28 18.91 24.77
C TYR A 255 -0.88 18.69 24.13
N SER A 256 -0.52 19.56 23.19
CA SER A 256 0.62 19.45 22.26
C SER A 256 1.61 20.60 22.45
N VAL A 257 1.93 20.93 23.71
CA VAL A 257 2.76 22.09 24.11
C VAL A 257 4.23 22.01 23.61
N TYR A 258 4.68 20.83 23.16
CA TYR A 258 6.07 20.59 22.73
C TYR A 258 6.12 19.90 21.36
N ASP A 259 6.95 20.43 20.45
CA ASP A 259 7.18 19.88 19.09
C ASP A 259 7.84 18.49 19.08
N LYS A 260 8.47 18.09 20.19
CA LYS A 260 9.26 16.86 20.31
C LYS A 260 8.84 16.07 21.55
N PRO A 261 8.67 14.74 21.46
CA PRO A 261 8.44 13.93 22.63
C PRO A 261 9.66 13.95 23.56
N MET A 262 9.43 13.97 24.88
CA MET A 262 10.49 13.96 25.90
C MET A 262 11.40 12.72 25.81
N PHE A 263 10.90 11.61 25.25
CA PHE A 263 11.65 10.37 25.07
C PHE A 263 11.61 9.91 23.61
N MET A 264 12.77 9.57 23.06
CA MET A 264 12.90 9.04 21.69
C MET A 264 12.43 7.57 21.54
N HIS A 265 12.04 6.93 22.64
CA HIS A 265 11.72 5.50 22.72
C HIS A 265 10.29 5.12 22.24
N SER A 266 9.50 6.08 21.74
CA SER A 266 8.18 5.81 21.15
C SER A 266 8.25 5.25 19.71
N GLY A 267 9.44 5.21 19.10
CA GLY A 267 9.67 4.62 17.79
C GLY A 267 9.71 3.09 17.81
N SER A 268 9.23 2.45 16.73
CA SER A 268 9.14 1.00 16.61
C SER A 268 10.51 0.29 16.66
N SER A 269 10.74 -0.47 17.72
CA SER A 269 11.93 -1.28 18.04
C SER A 269 13.21 -0.51 18.45
N ILE A 270 13.65 -0.75 19.69
CA ILE A 270 14.93 -0.26 20.26
C ILE A 270 16.12 -1.08 19.75
N TYR A 271 15.89 -2.38 19.49
CA TYR A 271 16.88 -3.28 18.91
C TYR A 271 16.17 -4.26 17.97
N ARG A 272 16.64 -4.34 16.73
CA ARG A 272 16.20 -5.34 15.75
C ARG A 272 17.46 -6.02 15.18
N PRO A 273 17.75 -7.27 15.55
CA PRO A 273 18.92 -7.96 15.04
C PRO A 273 18.80 -8.11 13.52
N LYS A 274 19.79 -7.58 12.78
CA LYS A 274 19.90 -7.82 11.34
C LYS A 274 20.35 -9.25 11.12
N ARG A 275 19.44 -10.07 10.58
CA ARG A 275 19.83 -11.23 9.79
C ARG A 275 20.16 -10.69 8.40
N SER A 276 21.42 -10.85 7.96
CA SER A 276 22.06 -10.28 6.76
C SER A 276 22.67 -8.87 6.89
N GLY A 277 23.98 -8.77 6.63
CA GLY A 277 24.77 -7.54 6.45
C GLY A 277 25.19 -6.83 7.76
N ASP A 278 26.46 -6.50 8.01
CA ASP A 278 27.65 -6.49 7.13
C ASP A 278 28.92 -6.57 7.99
N GLY A 279 29.99 -7.14 7.43
CA GLY A 279 31.21 -7.55 8.14
C GLY A 279 31.91 -8.68 7.38
N GLY A 280 32.33 -8.37 6.16
CA GLY A 280 32.73 -9.36 5.17
C GLY A 280 34.00 -10.13 5.50
N ASP A 281 33.92 -11.45 5.34
CA ASP A 281 34.91 -12.31 4.70
C ASP A 281 34.11 -13.49 4.07
N ASP A 282 34.64 -14.10 3.02
CA ASP A 282 33.84 -14.83 2.03
C ASP A 282 33.35 -16.26 2.43
N ASP A 283 32.28 -16.69 1.74
CA ASP A 283 31.91 -18.07 1.42
C ASP A 283 32.01 -19.17 2.51
N VAL A 284 31.06 -19.19 3.46
CA VAL A 284 30.74 -20.38 4.29
C VAL A 284 29.23 -20.60 4.39
N GLY A 285 28.65 -21.05 3.28
CA GLY A 285 27.23 -21.41 3.15
C GLY A 285 26.89 -22.85 3.52
N ASN A 286 27.61 -23.47 4.47
CA ASN A 286 27.46 -24.90 4.81
C ASN A 286 27.05 -25.11 6.28
N GLU A 287 26.19 -26.11 6.55
CA GLU A 287 25.68 -26.40 7.90
C GLU A 287 26.79 -26.79 8.89
N ASP A 288 27.88 -27.37 8.37
CA ASP A 288 29.03 -27.82 9.15
C ASP A 288 29.66 -26.72 10.02
N ASP A 289 29.76 -25.47 9.54
CA ASP A 289 30.34 -24.37 10.32
C ASP A 289 29.39 -23.84 11.41
N VAL A 290 28.08 -23.99 11.24
CA VAL A 290 27.10 -23.68 12.29
C VAL A 290 27.20 -24.68 13.43
N THR A 291 27.36 -25.98 13.12
CA THR A 291 27.60 -27.01 14.15
C THR A 291 28.94 -26.81 14.85
N ARG A 292 29.98 -26.38 14.12
CA ARG A 292 31.30 -26.07 14.67
C ARG A 292 31.28 -24.86 15.61
N ALA A 293 30.52 -23.81 15.28
CA ALA A 293 30.31 -22.65 16.13
C ALA A 293 29.57 -22.99 17.43
N LEU A 294 28.54 -23.84 17.36
CA LEU A 294 27.83 -24.38 18.53
C LEU A 294 28.69 -25.29 19.42
N ALA A 295 29.64 -26.03 18.83
CA ALA A 295 30.59 -26.85 19.58
C ALA A 295 31.72 -26.03 20.22
N SER A 296 32.02 -24.83 19.71
CA SER A 296 33.04 -23.94 20.28
C SER A 296 32.50 -23.14 21.46
N ASP A 297 32.77 -23.61 22.69
CA ASP A 297 32.41 -22.92 23.94
C ASP A 297 33.26 -21.65 24.14
N ARG A 298 32.89 -20.56 23.46
CA ARG A 298 33.56 -19.26 23.51
C ARG A 298 33.42 -18.53 24.86
N PHE A 299 32.62 -19.04 25.80
CA PHE A 299 32.43 -18.43 27.13
C PHE A 299 33.08 -19.24 28.27
N GLY A 300 33.57 -20.45 28.02
CA GLY A 300 34.32 -21.25 29.00
C GLY A 300 35.67 -20.67 29.45
N GLY A 301 36.21 -19.65 28.76
CA GLY A 301 37.54 -19.09 29.03
C GLY A 301 37.65 -18.12 30.22
N ALA A 302 36.55 -17.66 30.80
CA ALA A 302 36.53 -16.59 31.79
C ALA A 302 36.18 -17.05 33.22
N GLY A 303 36.87 -18.07 33.75
CA GLY A 303 37.07 -18.33 35.19
C GLY A 303 35.87 -18.60 36.11
N ILE A 304 34.62 -18.48 35.64
CA ILE A 304 33.41 -18.45 36.47
C ILE A 304 32.66 -19.80 36.48
N SER A 305 32.96 -20.71 35.55
CA SER A 305 32.22 -21.97 35.32
C SER A 305 32.87 -23.22 35.92
N ALA A 306 33.88 -23.10 36.79
CA ALA A 306 34.59 -24.24 37.39
C ALA A 306 33.79 -25.02 38.46
N ARG A 307 32.53 -24.66 38.73
CA ARG A 307 31.67 -25.36 39.69
C ARG A 307 30.21 -25.39 39.22
N GLY A 308 29.89 -26.39 38.40
CA GLY A 308 28.52 -26.66 37.97
C GLY A 308 27.59 -26.93 39.16
N PHE A 309 26.32 -26.55 39.02
CA PHE A 309 25.29 -26.83 40.02
C PHE A 309 25.00 -28.34 40.04
N LYS A 310 25.02 -28.94 41.23
CA LYS A 310 24.85 -30.39 41.42
C LYS A 310 23.48 -30.83 40.88
N GLY A 311 23.50 -31.60 39.80
CA GLY A 311 22.31 -31.97 39.01
C GLY A 311 22.50 -31.80 37.50
N THR A 312 23.43 -30.94 37.07
CA THR A 312 23.66 -30.67 35.62
C THR A 312 24.68 -31.60 34.94
N GLU A 313 25.30 -32.52 35.70
CA GLU A 313 26.46 -33.32 35.26
C GLU A 313 26.14 -34.34 34.14
N GLY A 314 24.88 -34.73 33.97
CA GLY A 314 24.45 -35.66 32.90
C GLY A 314 24.04 -35.01 31.58
N GLY A 315 23.81 -33.69 31.53
CA GLY A 315 23.07 -33.03 30.45
C GLY A 315 23.83 -32.74 29.15
N ARG A 316 25.08 -33.18 29.01
CA ARG A 316 26.02 -32.72 27.95
C ARG A 316 25.99 -33.55 26.65
N SER A 317 25.19 -34.62 26.57
CA SER A 317 25.13 -35.55 25.43
C SER A 317 23.79 -35.59 24.68
N THR A 318 22.72 -34.98 25.19
CA THR A 318 21.40 -34.94 24.55
C THR A 318 21.07 -33.55 24.00
N GLN A 319 21.03 -33.44 22.67
CA GLN A 319 20.51 -32.25 21.98
C GLN A 319 19.04 -32.04 22.36
N ARG A 320 18.72 -30.82 22.83
CA ARG A 320 17.37 -30.47 23.30
C ARG A 320 16.49 -30.05 22.13
N GLU A 321 15.65 -30.96 21.64
CA GLU A 321 14.60 -30.62 20.67
C GLU A 321 13.39 -29.97 21.36
N GLY A 322 13.41 -28.64 21.45
CA GLY A 322 12.24 -27.84 21.83
C GLY A 322 12.37 -27.05 23.14
N PRO A 323 11.45 -26.10 23.39
CA PRO A 323 11.62 -25.07 24.42
C PRO A 323 11.38 -25.53 25.86
N VAL A 324 10.74 -26.67 26.09
CA VAL A 324 10.53 -27.25 27.43
C VAL A 324 10.57 -28.78 27.36
N ALA A 325 11.48 -29.39 28.12
CA ALA A 325 11.51 -30.83 28.39
C ALA A 325 11.83 -31.04 29.88
N PHE A 326 11.15 -31.99 30.51
CA PHE A 326 11.43 -32.40 31.89
C PHE A 326 12.37 -33.60 31.89
N GLU A 327 13.28 -33.66 32.87
CA GLU A 327 14.16 -34.80 33.07
C GLU A 327 13.32 -36.00 33.55
N LYS A 328 13.49 -37.16 32.89
CA LYS A 328 12.78 -38.38 33.27
C LYS A 328 13.52 -39.03 34.44
N GLU A 329 13.03 -38.77 35.65
CA GLU A 329 13.42 -39.55 36.83
C GLU A 329 13.00 -41.03 36.66
N ASP A 330 13.77 -41.94 37.26
CA ASP A 330 13.47 -43.37 37.23
C ASP A 330 12.09 -43.65 37.84
N ASP A 331 11.25 -44.40 37.13
CA ASP A 331 9.83 -44.60 37.46
C ASP A 331 9.63 -45.43 38.74
N ILE A 332 9.62 -44.73 39.87
CA ILE A 332 9.44 -45.26 41.24
C ILE A 332 8.12 -46.03 41.38
N PHE A 333 7.10 -45.70 40.57
CA PHE A 333 5.75 -46.27 40.67
C PHE A 333 5.46 -47.37 39.62
N GLY A 334 6.40 -47.66 38.72
CA GLY A 334 6.31 -48.79 37.78
C GLY A 334 5.23 -48.67 36.68
N LEU A 335 4.74 -47.45 36.42
CA LEU A 335 3.78 -47.15 35.35
C LEU A 335 4.25 -47.59 33.95
N ASP A 336 5.55 -47.49 33.66
CA ASP A 336 6.17 -47.93 32.41
C ASP A 336 6.13 -49.46 32.22
N LYS A 337 5.89 -50.23 33.29
CA LYS A 337 5.64 -51.69 33.19
C LYS A 337 4.17 -51.97 32.93
N PHE A 338 3.26 -51.23 33.56
CA PHE A 338 1.82 -51.36 33.35
C PHE A 338 1.43 -51.12 31.88
N ASN A 339 1.94 -50.05 31.27
CA ASN A 339 1.68 -49.69 29.87
C ASN A 339 2.24 -50.69 28.82
N LYS A 340 3.08 -51.65 29.21
CA LYS A 340 3.69 -52.64 28.30
C LYS A 340 2.94 -53.98 28.22
N VAL A 341 1.98 -54.23 29.11
CA VAL A 341 1.33 -55.55 29.23
C VAL A 341 0.37 -55.86 28.06
N ASP A 342 -0.33 -54.86 27.52
CA ASP A 342 -1.46 -55.08 26.60
C ASP A 342 -1.14 -55.01 25.09
N VAL A 343 0.11 -54.78 24.69
CA VAL A 343 0.48 -54.59 23.26
C VAL A 343 0.95 -55.90 22.58
N SER A 344 1.03 -57.02 23.31
CA SER A 344 1.72 -58.24 22.87
C SER A 344 0.84 -59.42 22.40
N LYS A 345 -0.47 -59.22 22.16
CA LYS A 345 -1.35 -60.27 21.60
C LYS A 345 -1.70 -60.04 20.13
N LYS A 346 -0.97 -60.73 19.25
CA LYS A 346 -1.22 -60.73 17.79
C LYS A 346 -1.67 -62.13 17.33
N ARG A 347 -2.92 -62.20 16.84
CA ARG A 347 -3.50 -63.17 15.88
C ARG A 347 -3.67 -64.65 16.23
N ALA A 348 -4.93 -65.02 16.45
CA ALA A 348 -5.66 -66.10 15.77
C ALA A 348 -7.17 -65.71 15.72
N GLY A 349 -8.04 -66.18 14.80
CA GLY A 349 -7.77 -66.89 13.54
C GLY A 349 -8.89 -67.88 13.14
N LEU A 350 -9.91 -67.46 12.36
CA LEU A 350 -10.87 -68.37 11.73
C LEU A 350 -11.54 -67.76 10.47
N GLU A 351 -11.90 -68.61 9.51
CA GLU A 351 -12.41 -68.24 8.17
C GLU A 351 -13.94 -68.08 8.11
N HIS A 352 -14.42 -67.33 7.11
CA HIS A 352 -15.50 -67.85 6.25
C HIS A 352 -15.44 -67.25 4.84
N SER A 353 -15.73 -68.09 3.85
CA SER A 353 -15.70 -67.78 2.42
C SER A 353 -17.10 -67.49 1.86
N SER A 354 -17.24 -66.47 1.03
CA SER A 354 -18.31 -66.43 0.01
C SER A 354 -17.89 -65.57 -1.17
N THR A 355 -17.78 -66.21 -2.33
CA THR A 355 -17.51 -65.62 -3.65
C THR A 355 -18.69 -64.78 -4.17
N GLN A 356 -18.41 -63.61 -4.77
CA GLN A 356 -19.05 -63.26 -6.04
C GLN A 356 -18.23 -62.26 -6.86
N GLU A 357 -18.18 -62.48 -8.17
CA GLU A 357 -17.43 -61.67 -9.13
C GLU A 357 -18.19 -60.41 -9.56
N GLY A 358 -17.45 -59.37 -9.98
CA GLY A 358 -18.04 -58.11 -10.45
C GLY A 358 -17.07 -57.24 -11.27
N LYS A 359 -16.41 -57.80 -12.29
CA LYS A 359 -15.57 -57.00 -13.22
C LYS A 359 -16.40 -56.28 -14.29
N ARG A 360 -16.29 -54.96 -14.36
CA ARG A 360 -16.35 -54.07 -15.55
C ARG A 360 -16.12 -52.63 -15.06
N LYS A 361 -14.87 -52.13 -15.02
CA LYS A 361 -13.99 -51.69 -16.11
C LYS A 361 -14.55 -50.48 -16.89
N LYS A 362 -13.87 -49.34 -16.71
CA LYS A 362 -13.88 -48.14 -17.56
C LYS A 362 -14.00 -48.46 -19.05
N GLU A 363 -14.89 -47.74 -19.72
CA GLU A 363 -14.50 -46.74 -20.72
C GLU A 363 -15.40 -45.49 -20.53
#